data_AF-A0A6A6HR82-F1
#
_entry.id   AF-A0A6A6HR82-F1
#
_cell.length_a   1.000
_cell.length_b   1.000
_cell.length_c   1.000
_cell.angle_alpha   90.00
_cell.angle_beta   90.00
_cell.angle_gamma   90.00
#
_symmetry.space_group_name_H-M   'P 1'
#
loop_
_entity.id
_entity.type
_entity.pdbx_description
1 polymer ?
#
loop_
_entity_poly.entity_id
_entity_poly.type
_entity_poly.pdbx_seq_one_letter_code
_entity_poly.pdbx_strand_id
1 'polypeptide(L)'
;MVVVRKWGEDHINKSLRQIDSNTWLIGGLILYRSPCPSDGATWNDDGDHSSYTLTEAPIPLPPTTSPDSPYIKLVHEAGDASAVWSIGNSAFCKVRYIEEGITPESITLDFVQNQQPSFMTPKVIHHAFGNDRSYLFLRRLQGRTLDVAWPTLNTQWRLHYVNTVVDVCKEMAEWKGHRVGGVDNQNTPEYFLVTPRGSDNFNSVQAGCEAIGMDCSKPVFYHADLGPGNIIVEDEPTTGDIGIIDFEIAGYLPRGWIRTKFRLSPGMNLSASEHPTWWRAEVQKALGAHGFEDHADAWMRWRGYSAP
;
A
#
# COMPACT_ATOMS: atom_id res chain seq x y z
N MET A 1 2.23 19.36 -11.22
CA MET A 1 3.52 19.89 -10.74
C MET A 1 4.36 18.74 -10.23
N VAL A 2 5.68 18.74 -10.46
CA VAL A 2 6.57 17.70 -9.92
C VAL A 2 6.60 17.80 -8.39
N VAL A 3 6.50 16.67 -7.70
CA VAL A 3 6.58 16.64 -6.22
C VAL A 3 7.94 17.16 -5.78
N VAL A 4 7.94 18.17 -4.92
CA VAL A 4 9.16 18.71 -4.32
C VAL A 4 9.39 18.01 -2.97
N ARG A 5 10.34 17.09 -2.93
CA ARG A 5 10.75 16.39 -1.71
C ARG A 5 11.45 17.36 -0.76
N LYS A 6 11.06 17.33 0.52
CA LYS A 6 11.60 18.19 1.58
C LYS A 6 12.54 17.43 2.52
N TRP A 7 13.49 18.16 3.11
CA TRP A 7 14.57 17.65 3.94
C TRP A 7 14.63 18.40 5.28
N GLY A 8 15.48 17.94 6.20
CA GLY A 8 15.72 18.65 7.47
C GLY A 8 14.51 18.60 8.39
N GLU A 9 14.07 19.74 8.92
CA GLU A 9 12.88 19.81 9.79
C GLU A 9 11.57 19.54 9.08
N ASP A 10 11.52 19.76 7.77
CA ASP A 10 10.36 19.49 6.93
C ASP A 10 10.41 18.09 6.29
N HIS A 11 11.26 17.19 6.73
CA HIS A 11 11.29 15.83 6.17
C HIS A 11 9.94 15.08 6.39
N ILE A 12 9.60 14.13 5.53
CA ILE A 12 8.28 13.45 5.60
C ILE A 12 8.09 12.69 6.91
N ASN A 13 9.15 12.05 7.44
CA ASN A 13 9.13 11.38 8.74
C ASN A 13 9.05 12.33 9.95
N LYS A 14 8.99 13.66 9.73
CA LYS A 14 8.72 14.68 10.76
C LYS A 14 7.30 15.23 10.68
N SER A 15 6.44 14.63 9.85
CA SER A 15 5.04 15.08 9.68
C SER A 15 4.18 14.88 10.93
N LEU A 16 4.57 13.97 11.83
CA LEU A 16 3.97 13.79 13.14
C LEU A 16 4.90 14.38 14.19
N ARG A 17 4.37 15.34 14.97
CA ARG A 17 5.11 16.05 16.02
C ARG A 17 4.31 16.00 17.32
N GLN A 18 4.99 16.05 18.46
CA GLN A 18 4.34 15.98 19.77
C GLN A 18 4.07 17.38 20.32
N ILE A 19 2.88 17.57 20.90
CA ILE A 19 2.51 18.79 21.62
C ILE A 19 2.67 18.57 23.13
N ASP A 20 2.12 17.45 23.63
CA ASP A 20 2.25 17.00 25.02
C ASP A 20 2.20 15.46 25.09
N SER A 21 2.09 14.88 26.29
CA SER A 21 2.13 13.42 26.48
C SER A 21 0.97 12.66 25.82
N ASN A 22 -0.13 13.32 25.49
CA ASN A 22 -1.35 12.72 24.92
C ASN A 22 -1.82 13.42 23.64
N THR A 23 -1.08 14.40 23.13
CA THR A 23 -1.50 15.21 21.99
C THR A 23 -0.39 15.34 20.95
N TRP A 24 -0.73 15.12 19.68
CA TRP A 24 0.19 15.20 18.53
C TRP A 24 -0.38 16.08 17.43
N LEU A 25 0.50 16.79 16.74
CA LEU A 25 0.22 17.52 15.51
C LEU A 25 0.59 16.65 14.30
N ILE A 26 -0.35 16.49 13.37
CA ILE A 26 -0.17 15.74 12.13
C ILE A 26 -0.65 16.62 10.97
N GLY A 27 0.27 17.33 10.32
CA GLY A 27 -0.10 18.32 9.31
C GLY A 27 -0.99 19.42 9.88
N GLY A 28 -2.21 19.56 9.36
CA GLY A 28 -3.24 20.47 9.84
C GLY A 28 -4.14 19.90 10.94
N LEU A 29 -3.85 18.71 11.47
CA LEU A 29 -4.71 18.00 12.41
C LEU A 29 -4.08 17.86 13.79
N ILE A 30 -4.91 17.89 14.83
CA ILE A 30 -4.57 17.52 16.21
C ILE A 30 -5.14 16.15 16.49
N LEU A 31 -4.27 15.22 16.88
CA LEU A 31 -4.62 13.92 17.41
C LEU A 31 -4.51 13.97 18.94
N TYR A 32 -5.63 13.82 19.64
CA TYR A 32 -5.69 13.71 21.08
C TYR A 32 -6.01 12.28 21.52
N ARG A 33 -5.28 11.76 22.50
CA ARG A 33 -5.55 10.46 23.14
C ARG A 33 -6.16 10.67 24.53
N SER A 34 -7.26 9.98 24.81
CA SER A 34 -7.82 9.83 26.15
C SER A 34 -7.56 8.42 26.68
N PRO A 35 -7.18 8.23 27.96
CA PRO A 35 -6.97 6.90 28.55
C PRO A 35 -8.27 6.14 28.86
N CYS A 36 -9.42 6.61 28.36
CA CYS A 36 -10.69 5.93 28.45
C CYS A 36 -11.43 5.95 27.10
N PRO A 37 -12.34 4.99 26.86
CA PRO A 37 -13.17 4.99 25.68
C PRO A 37 -14.11 6.21 25.67
N SER A 38 -14.50 6.64 24.48
CA SER A 38 -15.45 7.73 24.28
C SER A 38 -16.29 7.50 23.04
N ASP A 39 -17.60 7.68 23.15
CA ASP A 39 -18.54 7.61 22.02
C ASP A 39 -18.33 8.76 21.03
N GLY A 40 -17.72 9.86 21.49
CA GLY A 40 -17.40 11.02 20.65
C GLY A 40 -16.01 10.96 20.02
N ALA A 41 -15.22 9.91 20.27
CA ALA A 41 -13.89 9.77 19.69
C ALA A 41 -13.96 9.40 18.21
N THR A 42 -12.92 9.75 17.45
CA THR A 42 -12.78 9.33 16.05
C THR A 42 -12.62 7.82 15.95
N TRP A 43 -11.89 7.20 16.90
CA TRP A 43 -11.94 5.77 17.14
C TRP A 43 -11.60 5.42 18.60
N ASN A 44 -12.08 4.26 19.03
CA ASN A 44 -11.67 3.63 20.28
C ASN A 44 -10.58 2.59 19.99
N ASP A 45 -9.62 2.47 20.90
CA ASP A 45 -8.56 1.48 20.84
C ASP A 45 -8.87 0.35 21.82
N ASP A 46 -9.29 -0.79 21.26
CA ASP A 46 -9.71 -1.95 22.04
C ASP A 46 -8.54 -2.62 22.77
N GLY A 47 -7.29 -2.39 22.32
CA GLY A 47 -6.11 -3.05 22.88
C GLY A 47 -5.69 -2.53 24.26
N ASP A 48 -5.97 -1.26 24.56
CA ASP A 48 -5.64 -0.63 25.84
C ASP A 48 -6.81 0.17 26.45
N HIS A 49 -8.03 -0.04 25.94
CA HIS A 49 -9.25 0.67 26.33
C HIS A 49 -9.12 2.20 26.32
N SER A 50 -8.36 2.73 25.37
CA SER A 50 -8.21 4.18 25.17
C SER A 50 -9.05 4.68 23.99
N SER A 51 -9.03 5.98 23.75
CA SER A 51 -9.67 6.57 22.57
C SER A 51 -8.84 7.68 21.96
N TYR A 52 -9.05 7.91 20.66
CA TYR A 52 -8.33 8.90 19.88
C TYR A 52 -9.31 9.80 19.13
N THR A 53 -9.09 11.11 19.19
CA THR A 53 -9.92 12.12 18.53
C THR A 53 -9.05 12.97 17.62
N LEU A 54 -9.45 13.08 16.36
CA LEU A 54 -8.88 14.00 15.37
C LEU A 54 -9.71 15.29 15.31
N THR A 55 -9.04 16.43 15.33
CA THR A 55 -9.64 17.76 15.17
C THR A 55 -8.75 18.64 14.31
N GLU A 56 -9.30 19.72 13.75
CA GLU A 56 -8.51 20.73 13.05
C GLU A 56 -7.55 21.46 14.01
N ALA A 57 -6.33 21.69 13.56
CA ALA A 57 -5.34 22.43 14.35
C ALA A 57 -5.68 23.92 14.43
N PRO A 58 -5.44 24.56 15.58
CA PRO A 58 -5.65 26.00 15.72
C PRO A 58 -4.63 26.79 14.90
N ILE A 59 -4.97 28.05 14.61
CA ILE A 59 -4.06 29.02 14.02
C ILE A 59 -3.80 30.12 15.05
N PRO A 60 -2.55 30.36 15.48
CA PRO A 60 -1.31 29.70 15.06
C PRO A 60 -1.18 28.26 15.57
N LEU A 61 -0.36 27.46 14.88
CA LEU A 61 -0.06 26.08 15.29
C LEU A 61 0.59 26.03 16.68
N PRO A 62 0.29 25.01 17.50
CA PRO A 62 0.89 24.85 18.82
C PRO A 62 2.41 24.56 18.70
N PRO A 63 3.19 24.88 19.74
CA PRO A 63 4.59 24.47 19.80
C PRO A 63 4.70 22.95 19.82
N THR A 64 5.73 22.40 19.15
CA THR A 64 5.91 20.95 19.05
C THR A 64 7.35 20.51 19.22
N THR A 65 7.53 19.25 19.61
CA THR A 65 8.81 18.53 19.68
C THR A 65 8.77 17.24 18.85
N SER A 66 9.91 16.56 18.75
CA SER A 66 9.94 15.19 18.23
C SER A 66 9.06 14.26 19.07
N PRO A 67 8.37 13.29 18.46
CA PRO A 67 7.57 12.32 19.20
C PRO A 67 8.40 11.48 20.17
N ASP A 68 8.06 11.58 21.45
CA ASP A 68 8.45 10.69 22.53
C ASP A 68 7.17 10.13 23.17
N SER A 69 6.72 8.98 22.65
CA SER A 69 5.47 8.36 23.07
C SER A 69 5.52 6.84 22.90
N PRO A 70 4.99 6.06 23.86
CA PRO A 70 4.80 4.62 23.68
C PRO A 70 3.65 4.30 22.70
N TYR A 71 2.78 5.26 22.40
CA TYR A 71 1.58 5.06 21.59
C TYR A 71 1.79 5.40 20.12
N ILE A 72 2.83 6.16 19.78
CA ILE A 72 3.11 6.59 18.42
C ILE A 72 4.47 6.04 18.02
N LYS A 73 4.48 5.12 17.06
CA LYS A 73 5.71 4.48 16.58
C LYS A 73 5.82 4.60 15.07
N LEU A 74 6.92 5.16 14.58
CA LEU A 74 7.26 5.07 13.16
C LEU A 74 7.55 3.60 12.82
N VAL A 75 6.75 2.99 11.94
CA VAL A 75 6.86 1.57 11.57
C VAL A 75 7.41 1.37 10.16
N HIS A 76 7.32 2.38 9.30
CA HIS A 76 7.88 2.34 7.96
C HIS A 76 8.28 3.74 7.48
N GLU A 77 9.40 3.80 6.77
CA GLU A 77 9.90 5.00 6.09
C GLU A 77 10.46 4.57 4.73
N ALA A 78 9.82 5.01 3.65
CA ALA A 78 10.27 4.76 2.27
C ALA A 78 11.17 5.90 1.80
N GLY A 79 12.28 6.12 2.51
CA GLY A 79 13.15 7.28 2.30
C GLY A 79 12.38 8.59 2.48
N ASP A 80 12.30 9.40 1.43
CA ASP A 80 11.59 10.68 1.40
C ASP A 80 10.19 10.59 0.76
N ALA A 81 9.73 9.40 0.37
CA ALA A 81 8.48 9.25 -0.38
C ALA A 81 7.24 9.14 0.52
N SER A 82 7.34 8.37 1.60
CA SER A 82 6.26 8.10 2.53
C SER A 82 6.77 7.75 3.93
N ALA A 83 5.93 7.97 4.93
CA ALA A 83 6.18 7.53 6.30
C ALA A 83 4.88 7.00 6.92
N VAL A 84 4.99 5.95 7.71
CA VAL A 84 3.84 5.28 8.34
C VAL A 84 4.07 5.15 9.84
N TRP A 85 3.11 5.61 10.62
CA TRP A 85 3.10 5.49 12.07
C TRP A 85 2.00 4.52 12.51
N SER A 86 2.34 3.64 13.46
CA SER A 86 1.35 3.01 14.32
C SER A 86 0.84 4.03 15.33
N ILE A 87 -0.48 4.06 15.53
CA ILE A 87 -1.15 4.87 16.54
C ILE A 87 -1.94 3.93 17.44
N GLY A 88 -1.48 3.81 18.69
CA GLY A 88 -1.96 2.81 19.62
C GLY A 88 -1.80 1.39 19.05
N ASN A 89 -2.76 0.53 19.37
CA ASN A 89 -2.85 -0.83 18.86
C ASN A 89 -3.77 -0.93 17.64
N SER A 90 -4.66 0.04 17.44
CA SER A 90 -5.79 -0.12 16.52
C SER A 90 -5.67 0.62 15.19
N ALA A 91 -4.73 1.57 15.04
CA ALA A 91 -4.67 2.43 13.86
C ALA A 91 -3.27 2.62 13.28
N PHE A 92 -3.23 3.02 12.01
CA PHE A 92 -2.06 3.53 11.33
C PHE A 92 -2.35 4.92 10.74
N CYS A 93 -1.33 5.77 10.67
CA CYS A 93 -1.33 6.99 9.86
C CYS A 93 -0.26 6.86 8.79
N LYS A 94 -0.67 6.86 7.52
CA LYS A 94 0.22 6.95 6.36
C LYS A 94 0.29 8.40 5.91
N VAL A 95 1.50 8.91 5.74
CA VAL A 95 1.75 10.23 5.17
C VAL A 95 2.52 10.07 3.87
N ARG A 96 2.03 10.72 2.82
CA ARG A 96 2.64 10.73 1.49
C ARG A 96 2.61 12.13 0.91
N TYR A 97 3.49 12.40 -0.04
CA TYR A 97 3.35 13.60 -0.85
C TYR A 97 2.15 13.47 -1.80
N ILE A 98 1.47 14.58 -2.05
CA ILE A 98 0.39 14.64 -3.04
C ILE A 98 1.00 14.64 -4.42
N GLU A 99 0.73 13.59 -5.20
CA GLU A 99 1.08 13.52 -6.60
C GLU A 99 -0.14 13.97 -7.43
N GLU A 100 0.00 15.09 -8.14
CA GLU A 100 -1.09 15.64 -8.96
C GLU A 100 -1.42 14.69 -10.12
N GLY A 101 -2.71 14.40 -10.32
CA GLY A 101 -3.15 13.49 -11.38
C GLY A 101 -2.95 12.02 -11.04
N ILE A 102 -2.74 11.68 -9.77
CA ILE A 102 -2.69 10.31 -9.24
C ILE A 102 -3.89 10.06 -8.33
N THR A 103 -4.52 8.90 -8.50
CA THR A 103 -5.61 8.46 -7.63
C THR A 103 -5.10 8.29 -6.20
N PRO A 104 -5.70 8.95 -5.21
CA PRO A 104 -5.34 8.75 -3.81
C PRO A 104 -5.68 7.34 -3.33
N GLU A 105 -4.84 6.77 -2.46
CA GLU A 105 -5.09 5.44 -1.87
C GLU A 105 -6.45 5.34 -1.17
N SER A 106 -6.93 6.41 -0.53
CA SER A 106 -8.28 6.43 0.08
C SER A 106 -9.38 6.14 -0.93
N ILE A 107 -9.30 6.73 -2.13
CA ILE A 107 -10.27 6.54 -3.20
C ILE A 107 -10.18 5.12 -3.76
N THR A 108 -8.96 4.60 -3.94
CA THR A 108 -8.75 3.21 -4.38
C THR A 108 -9.28 2.20 -3.37
N LEU A 109 -9.04 2.42 -2.08
CA LEU A 109 -9.47 1.54 -1.01
C LEU A 109 -11.00 1.55 -0.85
N ASP A 110 -11.63 2.72 -0.95
CA ASP A 110 -13.10 2.85 -0.98
C ASP A 110 -13.69 2.07 -2.17
N PHE A 111 -13.09 2.18 -3.36
CA PHE A 111 -13.49 1.38 -4.52
C PHE A 111 -13.40 -0.12 -4.24
N VAL A 112 -12.27 -0.60 -3.71
CA VAL A 112 -12.05 -2.03 -3.43
C VAL A 112 -13.07 -2.53 -2.41
N GLN A 113 -13.34 -1.78 -1.34
CA GLN A 113 -14.32 -2.17 -0.33
C GLN A 113 -15.74 -2.27 -0.91
N ASN A 114 -16.09 -1.39 -1.84
CA ASN A 114 -17.38 -1.43 -2.53
C ASN A 114 -17.53 -2.67 -3.44
N GLN A 115 -16.43 -3.32 -3.83
CA GLN A 115 -16.47 -4.60 -4.55
C GLN A 115 -16.83 -5.79 -3.64
N GLN A 116 -16.79 -5.60 -2.31
CA GLN A 116 -16.99 -6.66 -1.30
C GLN A 116 -16.07 -7.87 -1.54
N PRO A 117 -14.74 -7.66 -1.48
CA PRO A 117 -13.80 -8.69 -1.85
C PRO A 117 -13.79 -9.86 -0.86
N SER A 118 -13.30 -11.02 -1.32
CA SER A 118 -13.12 -12.21 -0.47
C SER A 118 -12.05 -12.05 0.63
N PHE A 119 -11.17 -11.05 0.50
CA PHE A 119 -10.08 -10.77 1.43
C PHE A 119 -10.38 -9.53 2.30
N MET A 120 -9.75 -9.46 3.46
CA MET A 120 -9.89 -8.30 4.35
C MET A 120 -9.10 -7.09 3.81
N THR A 121 -9.62 -5.89 4.07
CA THR A 121 -8.94 -4.62 3.76
C THR A 121 -8.93 -3.68 4.97
N PRO A 122 -7.91 -2.82 5.15
CA PRO A 122 -7.94 -1.77 6.17
C PRO A 122 -9.15 -0.89 5.96
N LYS A 123 -9.81 -0.45 7.03
CA LYS A 123 -10.90 0.52 6.93
C LYS A 123 -10.36 1.94 7.05
N VAL A 124 -10.80 2.84 6.17
CA VAL A 124 -10.48 4.27 6.30
C VAL A 124 -11.19 4.81 7.53
N ILE A 125 -10.40 5.30 8.50
CA ILE A 125 -10.90 6.02 9.67
C ILE A 125 -11.11 7.49 9.31
N HIS A 126 -10.09 8.07 8.67
CA HIS A 126 -10.08 9.47 8.25
C HIS A 126 -9.07 9.67 7.13
N HIS A 127 -9.27 10.68 6.30
CA HIS A 127 -8.26 11.14 5.37
C HIS A 127 -8.29 12.67 5.29
N ALA A 128 -7.13 13.29 5.09
CA ALA A 128 -7.00 14.73 4.94
C ALA A 128 -5.90 15.07 3.93
N PHE A 129 -6.01 16.26 3.34
CA PHE A 129 -5.03 16.80 2.41
C PHE A 129 -4.49 18.11 2.98
N GLY A 130 -3.18 18.16 3.20
CA GLY A 130 -2.46 19.40 3.42
C GLY A 130 -2.06 20.06 2.10
N ASN A 131 -1.13 21.01 2.18
CA ASN A 131 -0.66 21.73 0.99
C ASN A 131 0.12 20.84 0.01
N ASP A 132 0.96 19.94 0.53
CA ASP A 132 1.85 19.08 -0.26
C ASP A 132 1.78 17.60 0.14
N ARG A 133 1.01 17.26 1.19
CA ARG A 133 0.93 15.91 1.76
C ARG A 133 -0.49 15.44 1.98
N SER A 134 -0.72 14.16 1.76
CA SER A 134 -1.93 13.47 2.19
C SER A 134 -1.68 12.71 3.47
N TYR A 135 -2.73 12.60 4.28
CA TYR A 135 -2.75 11.90 5.56
C TYR A 135 -3.88 10.90 5.52
N LEU A 136 -3.55 9.61 5.65
CA LEU A 136 -4.52 8.53 5.58
C LEU A 136 -4.48 7.73 6.90
N PHE A 137 -5.58 7.77 7.64
CA PHE A 137 -5.75 7.03 8.88
C PHE A 137 -6.53 5.74 8.61
N LEU A 138 -5.94 4.60 8.93
CA LEU A 138 -6.46 3.27 8.63
C LEU A 138 -6.62 2.46 9.90
N ARG A 139 -7.69 1.68 9.99
CA ARG A 139 -7.84 0.64 11.02
C ARG A 139 -6.88 -0.52 10.71
N ARG A 140 -6.12 -0.93 11.72
CA ARG A 140 -5.18 -2.05 11.64
C ARG A 140 -5.95 -3.36 11.35
N LEU A 141 -5.42 -4.15 10.43
CA LEU A 141 -5.78 -5.55 10.27
C LEU A 141 -5.04 -6.39 11.31
N GLN A 142 -5.76 -7.32 11.93
CA GLN A 142 -5.19 -8.23 12.93
C GLN A 142 -4.27 -9.26 12.27
N GLY A 143 -3.26 -9.71 13.02
CA GLY A 143 -2.24 -10.64 12.57
C GLY A 143 -0.93 -9.95 12.17
N ARG A 144 -0.16 -10.64 11.32
CA ARG A 144 1.21 -10.28 10.93
C ARG A 144 1.38 -10.37 9.43
N THR A 145 2.38 -9.67 8.88
CA THR A 145 2.65 -9.78 7.44
C THR A 145 3.08 -11.20 7.10
N LEU A 146 2.75 -11.66 5.89
CA LEU A 146 3.19 -12.95 5.38
C LEU A 146 4.71 -13.06 5.40
N ASP A 147 5.42 -11.96 5.14
CA ASP A 147 6.87 -11.88 5.24
C ASP A 147 7.39 -12.27 6.64
N VAL A 148 6.76 -11.75 7.69
CA VAL A 148 7.10 -12.06 9.09
C VAL A 148 6.69 -13.48 9.47
N ALA A 149 5.53 -13.96 8.99
CA ALA A 149 5.06 -15.32 9.26
C ALA A 149 5.90 -16.38 8.52
N TRP A 150 6.49 -16.05 7.38
CA TRP A 150 7.07 -17.00 6.44
C TRP A 150 8.04 -18.03 7.05
N PRO A 151 8.96 -17.66 7.96
CA PRO A 151 9.91 -18.61 8.54
C PRO A 151 9.23 -19.71 9.37
N THR A 152 8.06 -19.44 9.95
CA THR A 152 7.34 -20.39 10.81
C THR A 152 6.30 -21.23 10.07
N LEU A 153 5.96 -20.86 8.82
CA LEU A 153 4.98 -21.60 8.03
C LEU A 153 5.55 -22.93 7.52
N ASN A 154 4.77 -24.00 7.65
CA ASN A 154 5.06 -25.26 7.00
C ASN A 154 4.72 -25.21 5.50
N THR A 155 5.10 -26.26 4.76
CA THR A 155 4.89 -26.34 3.30
C THR A 155 3.42 -26.22 2.90
N GLN A 156 2.51 -26.79 3.69
CA GLN A 156 1.07 -26.74 3.41
C GLN A 156 0.58 -25.28 3.42
N TRP A 157 0.90 -24.51 4.47
CA TRP A 157 0.48 -23.10 4.57
C TRP A 157 1.15 -22.21 3.53
N ARG A 158 2.42 -22.45 3.20
CA ARG A 158 3.11 -21.71 2.12
C ARG A 158 2.41 -21.91 0.78
N LEU A 159 2.06 -23.15 0.43
CA LEU A 159 1.34 -23.45 -0.80
C LEU A 159 -0.10 -22.92 -0.77
N HIS A 160 -0.77 -22.97 0.39
CA HIS A 160 -2.08 -22.36 0.58
C HIS A 160 -2.05 -20.88 0.22
N TYR A 161 -1.16 -20.08 0.82
CA TYR A 161 -1.10 -18.64 0.55
C TYR A 161 -0.71 -18.31 -0.90
N VAL A 162 0.11 -19.13 -1.56
CA VAL A 162 0.37 -18.99 -3.00
C VAL A 162 -0.94 -19.10 -3.79
N ASN A 163 -1.76 -20.12 -3.52
CA ASN A 163 -3.03 -20.32 -4.20
C ASN A 163 -4.04 -19.23 -3.86
N THR A 164 -4.13 -18.83 -2.58
CA THR A 164 -5.01 -17.74 -2.14
C THR A 164 -4.71 -16.44 -2.88
N VAL A 165 -3.43 -16.09 -3.04
CA VAL A 165 -3.03 -14.88 -3.77
C VAL A 165 -3.35 -14.96 -5.26
N VAL A 166 -3.28 -16.15 -5.85
CA VAL A 166 -3.72 -16.39 -7.24
C VAL A 166 -5.23 -16.19 -7.37
N ASP A 167 -6.01 -16.69 -6.41
CA ASP A 167 -7.47 -16.50 -6.40
C ASP A 167 -7.85 -15.03 -6.22
N VAL A 168 -7.14 -14.30 -5.33
CA VAL A 168 -7.31 -12.85 -5.22
C VAL A 168 -6.94 -12.12 -6.52
N CYS A 169 -5.86 -12.49 -7.20
CA CYS A 169 -5.52 -11.91 -8.50
C CYS A 169 -6.60 -12.18 -9.56
N LYS A 170 -7.23 -13.36 -9.54
CA LYS A 170 -8.33 -13.70 -10.44
C LYS A 170 -9.57 -12.87 -10.13
N GLU A 171 -9.93 -12.75 -8.85
CA GLU A 171 -11.07 -11.97 -8.39
C GLU A 171 -10.93 -10.48 -8.78
N MET A 172 -9.80 -9.85 -8.41
CA MET A 172 -9.53 -8.46 -8.79
C MET A 172 -9.54 -8.27 -10.30
N ALA A 173 -9.04 -9.25 -11.06
CA ALA A 173 -9.03 -9.18 -12.51
C ALA A 173 -10.44 -9.16 -13.13
N GLU A 174 -11.50 -9.57 -12.42
CA GLU A 174 -12.88 -9.45 -12.91
C GLU A 174 -13.40 -8.01 -12.88
N TRP A 175 -12.81 -7.13 -12.07
CA TRP A 175 -13.18 -5.72 -12.03
C TRP A 175 -12.52 -4.98 -13.20
N LYS A 176 -13.27 -4.80 -14.28
CA LYS A 176 -12.78 -4.23 -15.54
C LYS A 176 -12.77 -2.70 -15.50
N GLY A 177 -11.74 -2.10 -16.09
CA GLY A 177 -11.65 -0.67 -16.35
C GLY A 177 -11.84 -0.35 -17.83
N HIS A 178 -12.08 0.91 -18.16
CA HIS A 178 -12.14 1.38 -19.55
C HIS A 178 -10.82 1.98 -20.05
N ARG A 179 -9.85 2.20 -19.16
CA ARG A 179 -8.52 2.75 -19.47
C ARG A 179 -7.50 2.27 -18.45
N VAL A 180 -6.22 2.35 -18.82
CA VAL A 180 -5.13 2.21 -17.87
C VAL A 180 -5.09 3.46 -16.97
N GLY A 181 -4.94 3.26 -15.66
CA GLY A 181 -4.98 4.34 -14.68
C GLY A 181 -5.60 3.90 -13.35
N GLY A 182 -5.90 4.84 -12.48
CA GLY A 182 -6.62 4.54 -11.25
C GLY A 182 -8.14 4.60 -11.43
N VAL A 183 -8.85 4.29 -10.34
CA VAL A 183 -10.31 4.04 -10.35
C VAL A 183 -11.17 5.29 -10.54
N ASP A 184 -10.58 6.47 -10.41
CA ASP A 184 -11.23 7.78 -10.52
C ASP A 184 -10.85 8.53 -11.81
N ASN A 185 -10.36 7.81 -12.83
CA ASN A 185 -9.85 8.35 -14.10
C ASN A 185 -8.52 9.12 -14.02
N GLN A 186 -7.89 9.19 -12.86
CA GLN A 186 -6.52 9.66 -12.72
C GLN A 186 -5.53 8.54 -13.07
N ASN A 187 -4.24 8.78 -12.88
CA ASN A 187 -3.19 7.80 -13.14
C ASN A 187 -2.91 6.92 -11.90
N THR A 188 -2.19 5.82 -12.12
CA THR A 188 -1.59 5.00 -11.05
C THR A 188 -0.06 5.12 -11.10
N PRO A 189 0.65 5.24 -9.96
CA PRO A 189 2.09 5.46 -9.92
C PRO A 189 2.91 4.18 -10.12
N GLU A 190 2.70 3.48 -11.24
CA GLU A 190 3.42 2.25 -11.58
C GLU A 190 4.75 2.54 -12.29
N TYR A 191 5.77 2.85 -11.49
CA TYR A 191 7.11 3.24 -11.95
C TYR A 191 7.79 2.21 -12.88
N PHE A 192 7.45 0.92 -12.81
CA PHE A 192 8.03 -0.07 -13.73
C PHE A 192 7.53 0.10 -15.16
N LEU A 193 6.43 0.82 -15.40
CA LEU A 193 5.85 1.04 -16.73
C LEU A 193 6.00 2.50 -17.21
N VAL A 194 6.50 3.41 -16.37
CA VAL A 194 6.70 4.81 -16.75
C VAL A 194 7.82 4.97 -17.79
N THR A 195 7.61 5.86 -18.77
CA THR A 195 8.58 6.21 -19.82
C THR A 195 8.61 7.73 -20.11
N PRO A 196 9.80 8.37 -20.17
CA PRO A 196 11.13 7.78 -19.99
C PRO A 196 11.36 7.28 -18.56
N ARG A 197 12.30 6.34 -18.41
CA ARG A 197 12.63 5.73 -17.11
C ARG A 197 13.03 6.81 -16.09
N GLY A 198 12.50 6.70 -14.87
CA GLY A 198 12.79 7.64 -13.79
C GLY A 198 12.09 8.98 -13.91
N SER A 199 11.12 9.11 -14.83
CA SER A 199 10.19 10.24 -14.81
C SER A 199 9.04 9.99 -13.85
N ASP A 200 8.38 11.06 -13.42
CA ASP A 200 7.11 11.03 -12.67
C ASP A 200 5.91 11.31 -13.60
N ASN A 201 6.07 11.06 -14.91
CA ASN A 201 5.00 11.27 -15.89
C ASN A 201 4.14 10.01 -16.02
N PHE A 202 3.23 9.81 -15.08
CA PHE A 202 2.37 8.62 -15.05
C PHE A 202 1.35 8.54 -16.19
N ASN A 203 1.14 9.62 -16.95
CA ASN A 203 0.37 9.54 -18.20
C ASN A 203 1.03 8.62 -19.24
N SER A 204 2.33 8.34 -19.08
CA SER A 204 3.08 7.45 -19.98
C SER A 204 2.93 5.96 -19.67
N VAL A 205 2.27 5.57 -18.56
CA VAL A 205 2.14 4.17 -18.14
C VAL A 205 1.52 3.31 -19.23
N GLN A 206 0.48 3.80 -19.91
CA GLN A 206 -0.13 3.08 -21.04
C GLN A 206 0.86 2.88 -22.20
N ALA A 207 1.62 3.92 -22.57
CA ALA A 207 2.62 3.80 -23.63
C ALA A 207 3.73 2.78 -23.27
N GLY A 208 4.13 2.70 -22.00
CA GLY A 208 5.04 1.66 -21.52
C GLY A 208 4.45 0.25 -21.59
N CYS A 209 3.16 0.12 -21.30
CA CYS A 209 2.45 -1.15 -21.46
C CYS A 209 2.43 -1.63 -22.92
N GLU A 210 2.07 -0.73 -23.83
CA GLU A 210 2.02 -0.98 -25.28
C GLU A 210 3.42 -1.32 -25.83
N ALA A 211 4.45 -0.63 -25.35
CA ALA A 211 5.84 -0.86 -25.77
C ALA A 211 6.37 -2.26 -25.42
N ILE A 212 5.82 -2.91 -24.38
CA ILE A 212 6.18 -4.29 -24.02
C ILE A 212 5.18 -5.32 -24.56
N GLY A 213 4.19 -4.90 -25.36
CA GLY A 213 3.27 -5.79 -26.06
C GLY A 213 2.05 -6.23 -25.26
N MET A 214 1.68 -5.54 -24.18
CA MET A 214 0.49 -5.86 -23.39
C MET A 214 -0.80 -5.30 -24.02
N ASP A 215 -1.90 -6.06 -23.93
CA ASP A 215 -3.23 -5.59 -24.35
C ASP A 215 -3.81 -4.58 -23.36
N CYS A 216 -3.81 -3.30 -23.76
CA CYS A 216 -4.37 -2.20 -22.98
C CYS A 216 -5.86 -1.93 -23.26
N SER A 217 -6.50 -2.68 -24.16
CA SER A 217 -7.89 -2.43 -24.56
C SER A 217 -8.92 -2.86 -23.51
N LYS A 218 -8.54 -3.78 -22.61
CA LYS A 218 -9.39 -4.34 -21.55
C LYS A 218 -8.60 -4.43 -20.23
N PRO A 219 -8.21 -3.29 -19.65
CA PRO A 219 -7.46 -3.30 -18.41
C PRO A 219 -8.35 -3.82 -17.27
N VAL A 220 -7.69 -4.46 -16.31
CA VAL A 220 -8.32 -5.10 -15.16
C VAL A 220 -7.74 -4.52 -13.88
N PHE A 221 -8.51 -4.54 -12.80
CA PHE A 221 -8.00 -4.07 -11.52
C PHE A 221 -6.90 -5.01 -11.01
N TYR A 222 -5.80 -4.42 -10.54
CA TYR A 222 -4.69 -5.14 -9.94
C TYR A 222 -4.03 -4.28 -8.86
N HIS A 223 -3.65 -4.93 -7.75
CA HIS A 223 -2.94 -4.32 -6.63
C HIS A 223 -1.57 -3.72 -7.02
N ALA A 224 -0.88 -4.33 -7.98
CA ALA A 224 0.46 -3.96 -8.44
C ALA A 224 1.61 -4.05 -7.42
N ASP A 225 1.36 -4.10 -6.11
CA ASP A 225 2.40 -4.39 -5.09
C ASP A 225 2.07 -5.55 -4.13
N LEU A 226 1.58 -6.67 -4.66
CA LEU A 226 1.10 -7.80 -3.88
C LEU A 226 2.24 -8.71 -3.33
N GLY A 227 3.24 -8.09 -2.71
CA GLY A 227 4.37 -8.77 -2.08
C GLY A 227 4.06 -9.28 -0.67
N PRO A 228 4.94 -10.11 -0.08
CA PRO A 228 4.73 -10.68 1.27
C PRO A 228 4.55 -9.64 2.38
N GLY A 229 5.11 -8.44 2.21
CA GLY A 229 4.95 -7.33 3.16
C GLY A 229 3.53 -6.72 3.18
N ASN A 230 2.78 -6.89 2.10
CA ASN A 230 1.45 -6.27 1.91
C ASN A 230 0.30 -7.28 2.08
N ILE A 231 0.62 -8.50 2.52
CA ILE A 231 -0.35 -9.55 2.82
C ILE A 231 -0.33 -9.78 4.33
N ILE A 232 -1.46 -9.62 4.99
CA ILE A 232 -1.65 -9.92 6.42
C ILE A 232 -2.24 -11.31 6.56
N VAL A 233 -1.65 -12.12 7.43
CA VAL A 233 -2.10 -13.47 7.77
C VAL A 233 -2.28 -13.59 9.28
N GLU A 234 -3.01 -14.61 9.70
CA GLU A 234 -3.20 -14.94 11.12
C GLU A 234 -1.85 -15.15 11.83
N ASP A 235 -1.79 -14.82 13.13
CA ASP A 235 -0.60 -15.09 13.94
C ASP A 235 -0.29 -16.59 13.95
N GLU A 236 -1.31 -17.42 14.21
CA GLU A 236 -1.25 -18.85 14.00
C GLU A 236 -2.30 -19.24 12.95
N PRO A 237 -1.90 -19.82 11.82
CA PRO A 237 -2.83 -20.16 10.74
C PRO A 237 -3.90 -21.18 11.18
N THR A 238 -5.17 -20.81 11.04
CA THR A 238 -6.34 -21.66 11.32
C THR A 238 -7.33 -21.67 10.16
N THR A 239 -7.67 -20.49 9.63
CA THR A 239 -8.59 -20.32 8.49
C THR A 239 -7.82 -20.23 7.18
N GLY A 240 -6.64 -19.62 7.22
CA GLY A 240 -5.88 -19.27 6.02
C GLY A 240 -6.45 -18.06 5.28
N ASP A 241 -7.33 -17.29 5.92
CA ASP A 241 -7.81 -16.02 5.40
C ASP A 241 -6.68 -15.00 5.35
N ILE A 242 -6.77 -14.07 4.41
CA ILE A 242 -5.78 -13.01 4.24
C ILE A 242 -6.40 -11.62 4.30
N GLY A 243 -5.60 -10.68 4.76
CA GLY A 243 -5.79 -9.25 4.54
C GLY A 243 -4.82 -8.72 3.50
N ILE A 244 -5.23 -7.72 2.74
CA ILE A 244 -4.34 -7.02 1.81
C ILE A 244 -4.30 -5.55 2.21
N ILE A 245 -3.11 -4.96 2.22
CA ILE A 245 -2.86 -3.57 2.57
C ILE A 245 -2.06 -2.88 1.47
N ASP A 246 -1.97 -1.55 1.54
CA ASP A 246 -1.11 -0.73 0.67
C ASP A 246 -1.56 -0.66 -0.81
N PHE A 247 -2.78 -0.13 -1.02
CA PHE A 247 -3.41 -0.01 -2.34
C PHE A 247 -2.95 1.23 -3.13
N GLU A 248 -1.84 1.85 -2.73
CA GLU A 248 -1.41 3.15 -3.26
C GLU A 248 -1.01 3.13 -4.74
N ILE A 249 -0.60 1.96 -5.26
CA ILE A 249 -0.27 1.77 -6.67
C ILE A 249 -1.28 0.89 -7.40
N ALA A 250 -2.39 0.53 -6.74
CA ALA A 250 -3.42 -0.31 -7.33
C ALA A 250 -4.26 0.49 -8.33
N GLY A 251 -4.74 -0.21 -9.36
CA GLY A 251 -5.56 0.42 -10.41
C GLY A 251 -5.83 -0.51 -11.57
N TYR A 252 -6.37 0.06 -12.64
CA TYR A 252 -6.61 -0.64 -13.90
C TYR A 252 -5.31 -0.73 -14.72
N LEU A 253 -4.82 -1.96 -14.87
CA LEU A 253 -3.60 -2.30 -15.61
C LEU A 253 -3.90 -3.43 -16.60
N PRO A 254 -3.10 -3.60 -17.67
CA PRO A 254 -3.25 -4.75 -18.55
C PRO A 254 -3.15 -6.06 -17.76
N ARG A 255 -3.99 -7.04 -18.09
CA ARG A 255 -4.00 -8.35 -17.39
C ARG A 255 -2.63 -9.03 -17.37
N GLY A 256 -1.86 -8.88 -18.47
CA GLY A 256 -0.50 -9.40 -18.56
C GLY A 256 0.47 -8.80 -17.53
N TRP A 257 0.17 -7.64 -16.94
CA TRP A 257 1.02 -7.04 -15.91
C TRP A 257 1.01 -7.82 -14.60
N ILE A 258 -0.09 -8.52 -14.27
CA ILE A 258 -0.27 -9.22 -12.99
C ILE A 258 0.86 -10.22 -12.75
N ARG A 259 1.05 -11.18 -13.66
CA ARG A 259 2.13 -12.17 -13.54
C ARG A 259 3.50 -11.59 -13.84
N THR A 260 3.58 -10.66 -14.80
CA THR A 260 4.83 -9.99 -15.17
C THR A 260 5.46 -9.27 -13.97
N LYS A 261 4.65 -8.60 -13.14
CA LYS A 261 5.13 -7.91 -11.94
C LYS A 261 5.81 -8.85 -10.94
N PHE A 262 5.27 -10.05 -10.69
CA PHE A 262 5.93 -11.07 -9.85
C PHE A 262 7.28 -11.54 -10.42
N ARG A 263 7.44 -11.57 -11.75
CA ARG A 263 8.72 -11.91 -12.38
C ARG A 263 9.78 -10.81 -12.26
N LEU A 264 9.37 -9.56 -12.13
CA LEU A 264 10.29 -8.41 -12.21
C LEU A 264 10.57 -7.74 -10.85
N SER A 265 9.55 -7.57 -10.01
CA SER A 265 9.63 -6.69 -8.84
C SER A 265 10.34 -7.35 -7.65
N PRO A 266 11.42 -6.74 -7.12
CA PRO A 266 12.02 -7.16 -5.86
C PRO A 266 11.10 -6.97 -4.64
N GLY A 267 10.07 -6.11 -4.73
CA GLY A 267 9.05 -5.97 -3.68
C GLY A 267 8.24 -7.25 -3.43
N MET A 268 8.32 -8.21 -4.37
CA MET A 268 7.73 -9.53 -4.25
C MET A 268 8.69 -10.55 -3.63
N ASN A 269 9.87 -10.15 -3.18
CA ASN A 269 10.78 -11.03 -2.46
C ASN A 269 10.39 -11.16 -0.99
N LEU A 270 10.76 -12.28 -0.39
CA LEU A 270 10.80 -12.44 1.06
C LEU A 270 12.04 -11.73 1.60
N SER A 271 11.89 -10.96 2.69
CA SER A 271 12.99 -10.15 3.23
C SER A 271 14.02 -10.99 4.00
N ALA A 272 13.55 -11.95 4.80
CA ALA A 272 14.36 -12.74 5.72
C ALA A 272 14.31 -14.24 5.37
N SER A 273 14.62 -14.59 4.12
CA SER A 273 14.64 -15.98 3.64
C SER A 273 15.95 -16.33 2.94
N GLU A 274 16.41 -17.58 3.09
CA GLU A 274 17.51 -18.16 2.29
C GLU A 274 17.15 -18.26 0.79
N HIS A 275 15.85 -18.27 0.48
CA HIS A 275 15.32 -18.29 -0.88
C HIS A 275 14.39 -17.09 -1.09
N PRO A 276 14.94 -15.85 -1.16
CA PRO A 276 14.14 -14.63 -1.17
C PRO A 276 13.20 -14.54 -2.37
N THR A 277 13.52 -15.20 -3.48
CA THR A 277 12.69 -15.23 -4.70
C THR A 277 11.65 -16.34 -4.72
N TRP A 278 11.63 -17.25 -3.73
CA TRP A 278 10.75 -18.43 -3.74
C TRP A 278 9.28 -18.03 -3.89
N TRP A 279 8.82 -17.08 -3.06
CA TRP A 279 7.43 -16.61 -3.07
C TRP A 279 7.00 -16.16 -4.47
N ARG A 280 7.68 -15.16 -5.03
CA ARG A 280 7.32 -14.64 -6.35
C ARG A 280 7.50 -15.66 -7.47
N ALA A 281 8.45 -16.60 -7.32
CA ALA A 281 8.65 -17.68 -8.28
C ALA A 281 7.48 -18.67 -8.28
N GLU A 282 6.93 -19.03 -7.12
CA GLU A 282 5.78 -19.93 -7.04
C GLU A 282 4.46 -19.25 -7.42
N VAL A 283 4.24 -18.01 -6.97
CA VAL A 283 3.04 -17.24 -7.36
C VAL A 283 3.00 -17.02 -8.88
N GLN A 284 4.11 -16.63 -9.51
CA GLN A 284 4.11 -16.43 -10.97
C GLN A 284 3.92 -17.74 -11.76
N LYS A 285 4.41 -18.89 -11.25
CA LYS A 285 4.16 -20.21 -11.86
C LYS A 285 2.68 -20.55 -11.80
N ALA A 286 2.06 -20.38 -10.63
CA ALA A 286 0.66 -20.66 -10.40
C ALA A 286 -0.25 -19.73 -11.25
N LEU A 287 0.05 -18.42 -11.30
CA LEU A 287 -0.60 -17.49 -12.23
C LEU A 287 -0.48 -17.96 -13.70
N GLY A 288 0.70 -18.42 -14.10
CA GLY A 288 0.93 -18.99 -15.44
C GLY A 288 0.05 -20.20 -15.73
N ALA A 289 -0.10 -21.10 -14.77
CA ALA A 289 -1.00 -22.27 -14.88
C ALA A 289 -2.48 -21.88 -15.04
N HIS A 290 -2.87 -20.70 -14.54
CA HIS A 290 -4.20 -20.10 -14.75
C HIS A 290 -4.26 -19.12 -15.94
N GLY A 291 -3.30 -19.20 -16.86
CA GLY A 291 -3.32 -18.49 -18.14
C GLY A 291 -3.03 -17.00 -18.04
N PHE A 292 -2.39 -16.51 -16.98
CA PHE A 292 -1.89 -15.14 -16.94
C PHE A 292 -0.64 -15.02 -17.81
N GLU A 293 -0.66 -14.02 -18.70
CA GLU A 293 0.42 -13.75 -19.66
C GLU A 293 1.68 -13.28 -18.95
N ASP A 294 2.81 -13.39 -19.63
CA ASP A 294 4.11 -13.00 -19.13
C ASP A 294 4.84 -12.18 -20.18
N HIS A 295 5.18 -10.95 -19.80
CA HIS A 295 5.85 -9.96 -20.64
C HIS A 295 7.20 -9.55 -20.05
N ALA A 296 7.76 -10.32 -19.11
CA ALA A 296 9.00 -9.98 -18.42
C ALA A 296 10.19 -9.84 -19.39
N ASP A 297 10.31 -10.72 -20.38
CA ASP A 297 11.43 -10.66 -21.34
C ASP A 297 11.29 -9.48 -22.32
N ALA A 298 10.06 -9.09 -22.66
CA ALA A 298 9.79 -7.89 -23.43
C ALA A 298 10.12 -6.63 -22.60
N TRP A 299 9.75 -6.63 -21.32
CA TRP A 299 10.09 -5.56 -20.39
C TRP A 299 11.61 -5.41 -20.21
N MET A 300 12.34 -6.50 -20.02
CA MET A 300 13.80 -6.48 -19.87
C MET A 300 14.47 -5.85 -21.08
N ARG A 301 14.08 -6.26 -22.30
CA ARG A 301 14.59 -5.68 -23.55
C ARG A 301 14.23 -4.20 -23.68
N TRP A 302 12.98 -3.84 -23.39
CA TRP A 302 12.51 -2.46 -23.42
C TRP A 302 13.27 -1.55 -22.45
N ARG A 303 13.67 -2.09 -21.29
CA ARG A 303 14.49 -1.38 -20.30
C ARG A 303 16.00 -1.42 -20.56
N GLY A 304 16.43 -2.06 -21.65
CA GLY A 304 17.84 -2.16 -22.03
C GLY A 304 18.63 -3.18 -21.21
N TYR A 305 17.96 -4.10 -20.52
CA TYR A 305 18.60 -5.24 -19.88
C TYR A 305 18.81 -6.36 -20.89
N SER A 306 19.90 -7.11 -20.75
CA SER A 306 20.04 -8.41 -21.42
C SER A 306 18.92 -9.32 -20.96
N ALA A 307 18.19 -9.92 -21.90
CA ALA A 307 17.23 -10.97 -21.57
C ALA A 307 18.00 -12.14 -20.90
N PRO A 308 17.50 -12.71 -19.80
CA PRO A 308 18.11 -13.86 -19.15
C PRO A 308 18.09 -15.11 -20.04
#